data_AF-A0A969XA43-F1
#
_entry.id   AF-A0A969XA43-F1
#
_cell.length_a   1.000
_cell.length_b   1.000
_cell.length_c   1.000
_cell.angle_alpha   90.00
_cell.angle_beta   90.00
_cell.angle_gamma   90.00
#
_symmetry.space_group_name_H-M   'P 1'
#
loop_
_entity.id
_entity.type
_entity.pdbx_description
1 polymer ?
#
loop_
_entity_poly.entity_id
_entity_poly.type
_entity_poly.pdbx_seq_one_letter_code
_entity_poly.pdbx_strand_id
1 'polypeptide(L)'
;MRKSRLLKLVLAGCISTSLIFVSFTLPYGLQNLYAAAWADGTIPRPPDDQASFLAYLKRIGQPAYSRDHRYPANFATFHDYKMLVYGTPAQVPGNRYDAVYQQYAMLGFSYEERPVTNSLFPDDAPGGITQSNPFSWKENDLGSTASSSWQRLDSAQRQQLKEVQLYYRNQPFGLMNFSTLGLSERKAIVLAPPSWHLGSALYTEHYLTRNGRRETRYATFTCNGSGNAELSCSLEILTPPDKDKAYGFAEGEDEMRISYRVTGRIEALSGLASEKDIVLRGVGTEDGVKYGSGMGPFVYEGTKVLHRSILEGATAGVAEITATTFVVSGMGDIILQEQVKYLPLRSHKPIEPLTITADIKGAIGYFSGVKTLNGRRLPLTKHRFLGLETTWLNVNFNKPVTNWKYTFLSQTHTVPAGANQVSYSIPIKMPLNHDTLTWNGKRLQPALKIEIEAADRNASSNRASAIIQGIELTGDTFDLLYLQTAN
;
A
#
# COMPACT_ATOMS: atom_id res chain seq x y z
N MET A 1 4.85 -3.53 66.83
CA MET A 1 4.03 -4.76 66.74
C MET A 1 2.85 -4.53 65.81
N ARG A 2 2.62 -5.47 64.87
CA ARG A 2 1.38 -5.78 64.10
C ARG A 2 0.78 -4.65 63.22
N LYS A 3 0.93 -4.71 61.90
CA LYS A 3 0.23 -5.52 60.86
C LYS A 3 -1.06 -4.90 60.30
N SER A 4 -0.98 -4.53 59.00
CA SER A 4 -1.92 -4.83 57.90
C SER A 4 -3.21 -3.97 57.77
N ARG A 5 -3.78 -3.69 56.59
CA ARG A 5 -3.83 -4.41 55.30
C ARG A 5 -3.98 -3.45 54.10
N LEU A 6 -3.36 -3.81 52.98
CA LEU A 6 -3.80 -3.48 51.62
C LEU A 6 -5.22 -4.03 51.38
N LEU A 7 -6.09 -3.25 50.74
CA LEU A 7 -7.28 -3.76 50.05
C LEU A 7 -7.24 -3.33 48.58
N LYS A 8 -7.10 -4.32 47.70
CA LYS A 8 -7.39 -4.23 46.26
C LYS A 8 -8.89 -4.12 46.09
N LEU A 9 -9.36 -3.17 45.28
CA LEU A 9 -10.68 -3.28 44.65
C LEU A 9 -10.49 -3.19 43.13
N VAL A 10 -10.63 -4.34 42.49
CA VAL A 10 -10.89 -4.47 41.05
C VAL A 10 -12.42 -4.40 40.91
N LEU A 11 -12.93 -3.43 40.14
CA LEU A 11 -14.25 -3.55 39.53
C LEU A 11 -14.19 -3.00 38.12
N ALA A 12 -14.27 -3.94 37.18
CA ALA A 12 -14.70 -3.70 35.82
C ALA A 12 -16.21 -3.35 35.80
N GLY A 13 -16.63 -2.50 34.87
CA GLY A 13 -18.03 -2.39 34.47
C GLY A 13 -18.58 -0.96 34.37
N CYS A 14 -18.93 -0.59 33.14
CA CYS A 14 -19.90 0.45 32.77
C CYS A 14 -19.48 1.92 32.92
N ILE A 15 -18.71 2.42 31.94
CA ILE A 15 -18.86 3.82 31.51
C ILE A 15 -20.17 3.88 30.71
N SER A 16 -21.28 4.09 31.43
CA SER A 16 -22.54 4.51 30.82
C SER A 16 -22.35 5.93 30.30
N THR A 17 -22.32 6.06 28.98
CA THR A 17 -22.44 7.30 28.20
C THR A 17 -23.59 8.14 28.73
N SER A 18 -23.27 9.15 29.53
CA SER A 18 -24.18 10.26 29.82
C SER A 18 -23.58 11.50 29.17
N LEU A 19 -24.22 11.92 28.08
CA LEU A 19 -23.95 13.16 27.36
C LEU A 19 -23.96 14.34 28.34
N ILE A 20 -22.77 14.86 28.67
CA ILE A 20 -22.65 16.23 29.16
C ILE A 20 -22.39 17.08 27.92
N PHE A 21 -23.46 17.67 27.39
CA PHE A 21 -23.36 18.82 26.50
C PHE A 21 -22.81 20.00 27.31
N VAL A 22 -21.50 20.21 27.24
CA VAL A 22 -20.91 21.51 27.59
C VAL A 22 -20.74 22.29 26.29
N SER A 23 -21.53 23.34 26.13
CA SER A 23 -21.34 24.35 25.08
C SER A 23 -20.05 25.12 25.36
N PHE A 24 -18.93 24.67 24.80
CA PHE A 24 -17.67 25.41 24.85
C PHE A 24 -17.58 26.39 23.69
N THR A 25 -17.58 27.68 24.04
CA THR A 25 -16.93 28.74 23.27
C THR A 25 -15.45 28.37 23.06
N LEU A 26 -15.01 28.22 21.80
CA LEU A 26 -13.60 28.04 21.38
C LEU A 26 -12.70 29.19 21.87
N PRO A 27 -11.34 29.07 21.93
CA PRO A 27 -10.45 28.02 21.40
C PRO A 27 -9.48 27.45 22.47
N TYR A 28 -8.51 26.61 22.08
CA TYR A 28 -7.41 25.98 22.87
C TYR A 28 -7.64 24.59 23.49
N GLY A 29 -8.87 24.17 23.80
CA GLY A 29 -9.10 22.85 24.42
C GLY A 29 -9.11 21.64 23.46
N LEU A 30 -9.37 21.87 22.18
CA LEU A 30 -9.68 20.80 21.21
C LEU A 30 -8.47 20.24 20.46
N GLN A 31 -7.35 20.96 20.38
CA GLN A 31 -6.14 20.48 19.66
C GLN A 31 -5.59 19.17 20.28
N ASN A 32 -5.69 19.02 21.60
CA ASN A 32 -5.22 17.83 22.31
C ASN A 32 -6.11 16.58 22.08
N LEU A 33 -7.41 16.76 21.80
CA LEU A 33 -8.31 15.65 21.52
C LEU A 33 -8.13 15.11 20.09
N TYR A 34 -7.84 15.99 19.13
CA TYR A 34 -7.59 15.57 17.74
C TYR A 34 -6.21 14.93 17.57
N ALA A 35 -5.17 15.41 18.26
CA ALA A 35 -3.86 14.74 18.28
C ALA A 35 -3.95 13.28 18.80
N ALA A 36 -4.83 13.02 19.78
CA ALA A 36 -5.06 11.67 20.30
C ALA A 36 -5.75 10.74 19.28
N ALA A 37 -6.63 11.27 18.41
CA ALA A 37 -7.24 10.51 17.32
C ALA A 37 -6.24 10.16 16.20
N TRP A 38 -5.08 10.83 16.17
CA TRP A 38 -4.01 10.54 15.21
C TRP A 38 -2.95 9.54 15.67
N ALA A 39 -2.95 9.13 16.95
CA ALA A 39 -1.90 8.30 17.55
C ALA A 39 -2.03 6.79 17.22
N ASP A 40 -2.25 6.43 15.96
CA ASP A 40 -2.12 5.05 15.49
C ASP A 40 -0.66 4.65 15.21
N GLY A 41 0.28 5.59 15.34
CA GLY A 41 1.71 5.36 15.15
C GLY A 41 2.13 5.34 13.68
N THR A 42 1.29 5.84 12.77
CA THR A 42 1.54 5.83 11.33
C THR A 42 1.70 7.23 10.74
N ILE A 43 2.35 7.30 9.58
CA ILE A 43 2.46 8.52 8.78
C ILE A 43 1.06 8.84 8.21
N PRO A 44 0.55 10.08 8.39
CA PRO A 44 -0.72 10.49 7.80
C PRO A 44 -0.78 10.26 6.30
N ARG A 45 -1.87 9.64 5.84
CA ARG A 45 -2.14 9.44 4.41
C ARG A 45 -3.25 10.38 3.95
N PRO A 46 -3.13 10.97 2.74
CA PRO A 46 -4.24 11.65 2.11
C PRO A 46 -5.43 10.69 1.94
N PRO A 47 -6.67 11.18 2.00
CA PRO A 47 -7.83 10.38 1.67
C PRO A 47 -7.80 10.01 0.18
N ASP A 48 -8.13 8.75 -0.11
CA ASP A 48 -8.12 8.11 -1.43
C ASP A 48 -9.52 7.67 -1.89
N ASP A 49 -10.50 7.68 -0.99
CA ASP A 49 -11.88 7.35 -1.27
C ASP A 49 -12.87 8.14 -0.39
N GLN A 50 -14.16 7.93 -0.64
CA GLN A 50 -15.23 8.62 0.06
C GLN A 50 -15.29 8.27 1.57
N ALA A 51 -14.97 7.05 1.96
CA ALA A 51 -15.01 6.61 3.35
C ALA A 51 -13.80 7.15 4.13
N SER A 52 -12.60 7.04 3.55
CA SER A 52 -11.36 7.57 4.11
C SER A 52 -11.41 9.10 4.20
N PHE A 53 -12.05 9.79 3.26
CA PHE A 53 -12.29 11.23 3.34
C PHE A 53 -13.20 11.65 4.51
N LEU A 54 -14.33 10.96 4.71
CA LEU A 54 -15.21 11.28 5.85
C LEU A 54 -14.58 10.95 7.20
N ALA A 55 -13.81 9.87 7.28
CA ALA A 55 -13.02 9.53 8.46
C ALA A 55 -11.94 10.60 8.71
N TYR A 56 -11.26 11.04 7.65
CA TYR A 56 -10.26 12.09 7.69
C TYR A 56 -10.81 13.39 8.26
N LEU A 57 -11.93 13.90 7.72
CA LEU A 57 -12.58 15.12 8.20
C LEU A 57 -12.93 15.04 9.70
N LYS A 58 -13.48 13.91 10.15
CA LYS A 58 -13.75 13.68 11.57
C LYS A 58 -12.49 13.71 12.42
N ARG A 59 -11.38 13.12 11.94
CA ARG A 59 -10.09 13.01 12.63
C ARG A 59 -9.44 14.38 12.84
N ILE A 60 -9.63 15.31 11.92
CA ILE A 60 -9.12 16.69 11.99
C ILE A 60 -10.12 17.69 12.62
N GLY A 61 -11.32 17.24 13.00
CA GLY A 61 -12.34 18.10 13.61
C GLY A 61 -13.18 18.93 12.64
N GLN A 62 -13.12 18.63 11.34
CA GLN A 62 -13.97 19.26 10.33
C GLN A 62 -15.33 18.52 10.22
N PRO A 63 -16.42 19.24 9.90
CA PRO A 63 -17.72 18.60 9.69
C PRO A 63 -17.66 17.63 8.50
N ALA A 64 -17.97 16.35 8.74
CA ALA A 64 -18.11 15.37 7.66
C ALA A 64 -19.45 15.49 6.93
N TYR A 65 -20.38 16.28 7.46
CA TYR A 65 -21.73 16.48 6.92
C TYR A 65 -22.12 17.95 6.99
N SER A 66 -22.97 18.39 6.07
CA SER A 66 -23.60 19.72 6.09
C SER A 66 -24.51 19.89 7.31
N ARG A 67 -24.92 21.13 7.57
CA ARG A 67 -25.58 21.52 8.81
C ARG A 67 -26.99 20.96 8.99
N ASP A 68 -27.84 21.02 7.96
CA ASP A 68 -29.29 20.89 8.12
C ASP A 68 -29.81 19.53 7.64
N HIS A 69 -29.64 19.22 6.36
CA HIS A 69 -30.00 17.94 5.73
C HIS A 69 -28.89 16.88 5.84
N ARG A 70 -27.72 17.25 6.35
CA ARG A 70 -26.55 16.37 6.56
C ARG A 70 -26.07 15.65 5.30
N TYR A 71 -25.94 16.35 4.19
CA TYR A 71 -25.26 15.84 3.02
C TYR A 71 -23.79 15.52 3.36
N PRO A 72 -23.24 14.36 2.98
CA PRO A 72 -21.86 14.01 3.27
C PRO A 72 -20.90 14.88 2.45
N ALA A 73 -19.73 15.21 3.00
CA ALA A 73 -18.67 15.85 2.23
C ALA A 73 -18.25 14.97 1.04
N ASN A 74 -18.07 15.55 -0.15
CA ASN A 74 -17.88 14.84 -1.40
C ASN A 74 -16.40 14.70 -1.75
N PHE A 75 -15.91 13.46 -1.78
CA PHE A 75 -14.50 13.18 -2.09
C PHE A 75 -14.13 13.51 -3.53
N ALA A 76 -15.00 13.22 -4.51
CA ALA A 76 -14.71 13.53 -5.91
C ALA A 76 -14.55 15.05 -6.11
N THR A 77 -15.41 15.86 -5.49
CA THR A 77 -15.27 17.31 -5.55
C THR A 77 -14.00 17.82 -4.88
N PHE A 78 -13.63 17.24 -3.72
CA PHE A 78 -12.37 17.53 -3.05
C PHE A 78 -11.16 17.17 -3.91
N HIS A 79 -11.16 15.98 -4.52
CA HIS A 79 -10.07 15.48 -5.34
C HIS A 79 -9.88 16.33 -6.62
N ASP A 80 -10.95 16.56 -7.36
CA ASP A 80 -10.91 17.16 -8.70
C ASP A 80 -10.86 18.70 -8.67
N TYR A 81 -11.55 19.33 -7.71
CA TYR A 81 -11.71 20.78 -7.66
C TYR A 81 -10.99 21.45 -6.48
N LYS A 82 -10.41 20.65 -5.57
CA LYS A 82 -9.77 21.14 -4.34
C LYS A 82 -10.73 22.01 -3.50
N MET A 83 -12.00 21.61 -3.42
CA MET A 83 -13.05 22.30 -2.67
C MET A 83 -13.78 21.37 -1.72
N LEU A 84 -14.07 21.84 -0.50
CA LEU A 84 -14.93 21.14 0.45
C LEU A 84 -16.41 21.44 0.14
N VAL A 85 -17.07 20.50 -0.54
CA VAL A 85 -18.48 20.56 -0.93
C VAL A 85 -19.22 19.36 -0.33
N TYR A 86 -20.47 19.57 0.06
CA TYR A 86 -21.33 18.56 0.65
C TYR A 86 -22.41 18.12 -0.35
N GLY A 87 -22.70 16.83 -0.38
CA GLY A 87 -23.66 16.22 -1.30
C GLY A 87 -23.09 16.04 -2.70
N THR A 88 -23.96 15.68 -3.64
CA THR A 88 -23.59 15.46 -5.04
C THR A 88 -24.30 16.45 -5.94
N PRO A 89 -23.77 16.68 -7.16
CA PRO A 89 -24.45 17.53 -8.15
C PRO A 89 -25.90 17.11 -8.41
N ALA A 90 -26.18 15.80 -8.40
CA ALA A 90 -27.52 15.25 -8.65
C ALA A 90 -28.52 15.57 -7.54
N GLN A 91 -28.06 15.92 -6.34
CA GLN A 91 -28.92 16.29 -5.21
C GLN A 91 -29.33 17.76 -5.25
N VAL A 92 -28.70 18.58 -6.11
CA VAL A 92 -29.03 20.00 -6.23
C VAL A 92 -30.28 20.16 -7.12
N PRO A 93 -31.40 20.74 -6.61
CA PRO A 93 -32.63 20.86 -7.38
C PRO A 93 -32.45 21.69 -8.64
N GLY A 94 -32.92 21.17 -9.79
CA GLY A 94 -32.85 21.87 -11.07
C GLY A 94 -31.43 22.05 -11.62
N ASN A 95 -30.45 21.30 -11.11
CA ASN A 95 -29.07 21.40 -11.57
C ASN A 95 -28.95 21.00 -13.04
N ARG A 96 -28.13 21.75 -13.76
CA ARG A 96 -27.93 21.59 -15.19
C ARG A 96 -26.68 20.77 -15.43
N TYR A 97 -26.72 19.92 -16.44
CA TYR A 97 -25.59 19.10 -16.86
C TYR A 97 -25.23 19.43 -18.31
N ASP A 98 -23.95 19.69 -18.55
CA ASP A 98 -23.39 19.93 -19.87
C ASP A 98 -22.76 18.62 -20.36
N ALA A 99 -23.32 18.05 -21.43
CA ALA A 99 -22.87 16.78 -21.98
C ALA A 99 -21.56 16.89 -22.78
N VAL A 100 -21.17 18.09 -23.22
CA VAL A 100 -19.95 18.34 -24.01
C VAL A 100 -18.74 18.37 -23.08
N TYR A 101 -18.84 19.10 -21.98
CA TYR A 101 -17.77 19.24 -21.00
C TYR A 101 -17.85 18.20 -19.87
N GLN A 102 -18.96 17.44 -19.79
CA GLN A 102 -19.25 16.48 -18.73
C GLN A 102 -19.24 17.12 -17.34
N GLN A 103 -19.82 18.32 -17.24
CA GLN A 103 -19.81 19.15 -16.04
C GLN A 103 -21.23 19.45 -15.57
N TYR A 104 -21.44 19.47 -14.25
CA TYR A 104 -22.66 20.03 -13.67
C TYR A 104 -22.49 21.51 -13.36
N ALA A 105 -23.57 22.30 -13.43
CA ALA A 105 -23.58 23.73 -13.10
C ALA A 105 -23.33 23.99 -11.62
N MET A 106 -23.71 23.04 -10.77
CA MET A 106 -23.49 23.06 -9.34
C MET A 106 -22.84 21.75 -8.90
N LEU A 107 -21.86 21.84 -8.00
CA LEU A 107 -21.07 20.71 -7.52
C LEU A 107 -21.72 20.01 -6.33
N GLY A 108 -22.68 20.67 -5.68
CA GLY A 108 -23.30 20.24 -4.44
C GLY A 108 -23.64 21.47 -3.60
N PHE A 109 -23.36 21.39 -2.31
CA PHE A 109 -23.75 22.38 -1.33
C PHE A 109 -22.60 22.83 -0.40
N SER A 110 -22.67 24.04 0.13
CA SER A 110 -21.80 24.50 1.21
C SER A 110 -22.20 23.87 2.54
N TYR A 111 -21.47 24.13 3.62
CA TYR A 111 -21.86 23.67 4.95
C TYR A 111 -23.26 24.17 5.37
N GLU A 112 -23.64 25.38 4.93
CA GLU A 112 -24.98 25.97 5.12
C GLU A 112 -26.00 25.59 4.06
N GLU A 113 -25.63 24.64 3.20
CA GLU A 113 -26.52 24.10 2.19
C GLU A 113 -26.92 25.08 1.08
N ARG A 114 -26.07 26.08 0.84
CA ARG A 114 -26.17 26.89 -0.37
C ARG A 114 -25.56 26.15 -1.55
N PRO A 115 -26.21 26.13 -2.72
CA PRO A 115 -25.62 25.51 -3.90
C PRO A 115 -24.24 26.09 -4.21
N VAL A 116 -23.25 25.21 -4.34
CA VAL A 116 -21.89 25.57 -4.75
C VAL A 116 -21.83 25.43 -6.27
N THR A 117 -21.71 26.55 -6.97
CA THR A 117 -21.70 26.53 -8.43
C THR A 117 -20.33 26.09 -8.94
N ASN A 118 -20.29 25.34 -10.03
CA ASN A 118 -19.06 24.88 -10.65
C ASN A 118 -18.43 25.98 -11.49
N SER A 119 -17.22 26.41 -11.13
CA SER A 119 -16.49 27.43 -11.89
C SER A 119 -16.20 26.99 -13.32
N LEU A 120 -16.10 25.69 -13.60
CA LEU A 120 -15.83 25.14 -14.93
C LEU A 120 -17.05 25.05 -15.84
N PHE A 121 -18.25 25.29 -15.31
CA PHE A 121 -19.48 25.18 -16.10
C PHE A 121 -19.69 26.44 -16.98
N PRO A 122 -20.08 26.29 -18.26
CA PRO A 122 -20.35 27.43 -19.12
C PRO A 122 -21.60 28.21 -18.67
N ASP A 123 -21.54 29.55 -18.70
CA ASP A 123 -22.71 30.38 -18.40
C ASP A 123 -23.79 30.24 -19.50
N ASP A 124 -25.04 30.58 -19.16
CA ASP A 124 -26.29 30.52 -19.93
C ASP A 124 -26.36 31.39 -21.20
N ALA A 125 -25.22 31.73 -21.81
CA ALA A 125 -25.21 32.36 -23.11
C ALA A 125 -25.66 31.34 -24.18
N PRO A 126 -26.68 31.65 -25.00
CA PRO A 126 -26.99 30.80 -26.15
C PRO A 126 -25.75 30.72 -27.04
N GLY A 127 -25.25 29.50 -27.25
CA GLY A 127 -23.99 29.23 -27.96
C GLY A 127 -22.76 29.03 -27.07
N GLY A 128 -22.89 29.03 -25.74
CA GLY A 128 -21.80 28.66 -24.81
C GLY A 128 -20.69 29.71 -24.63
N ILE A 129 -20.88 30.93 -25.14
CA ILE A 129 -19.90 32.02 -25.06
C ILE A 129 -20.48 33.16 -24.21
N THR A 130 -20.17 33.18 -22.92
CA THR A 130 -20.24 34.43 -22.16
C THR A 130 -19.12 35.35 -22.66
N GLN A 131 -19.48 36.41 -23.38
CA GLN A 131 -18.56 37.46 -23.82
C GLN A 131 -18.39 38.58 -22.78
N SER A 132 -19.05 38.51 -21.62
CA SER A 132 -18.95 39.55 -20.59
C SER A 132 -17.77 39.26 -19.65
N ASN A 133 -16.83 40.19 -19.63
CA ASN A 133 -15.70 40.20 -18.69
C ASN A 133 -16.21 40.51 -17.27
N PRO A 134 -15.81 39.76 -16.23
CA PRO A 134 -16.17 40.08 -14.83
C PRO A 134 -15.94 41.54 -14.40
N PHE A 135 -14.95 42.22 -14.96
CA PHE A 135 -14.72 43.66 -14.71
C PHE A 135 -15.85 44.58 -15.18
N SER A 136 -16.72 44.10 -16.07
CA SER A 136 -17.89 44.85 -16.56
C SER A 136 -19.13 44.67 -15.69
N TRP A 137 -19.09 43.76 -14.72
CA TRP A 137 -20.23 43.44 -13.88
C TRP A 137 -20.40 44.45 -12.75
N LYS A 138 -21.65 44.66 -12.36
CA LYS A 138 -22.00 45.41 -11.15
C LYS A 138 -22.69 44.45 -10.20
N GLU A 139 -21.92 43.94 -9.25
CA GLU A 139 -22.44 42.98 -8.28
C GLU A 139 -23.47 43.62 -7.34
N ASN A 140 -24.53 42.86 -7.12
CA ASN A 140 -25.67 43.15 -6.25
C ASN A 140 -25.26 43.09 -4.78
N ASP A 141 -25.94 43.87 -3.94
CA ASP A 141 -25.86 43.73 -2.49
C ASP A 141 -26.72 42.53 -2.05
N LEU A 142 -26.07 41.53 -1.48
CA LEU A 142 -26.67 40.28 -0.98
C LEU A 142 -27.04 40.38 0.51
N GLY A 143 -26.83 41.54 1.13
CA GLY A 143 -27.28 41.87 2.48
C GLY A 143 -26.54 41.15 3.60
N SER A 144 -27.23 40.99 4.74
CA SER A 144 -26.70 40.37 5.95
C SER A 144 -26.27 38.91 5.75
N THR A 145 -26.88 38.23 4.78
CA THR A 145 -26.58 36.86 4.36
C THR A 145 -25.15 36.70 3.83
N ALA A 146 -24.64 37.71 3.11
CA ALA A 146 -23.24 37.79 2.72
C ALA A 146 -22.36 38.11 3.92
N SER A 147 -22.67 39.17 4.68
CA SER A 147 -21.82 39.59 5.80
C SER A 147 -21.65 38.50 6.87
N SER A 148 -22.68 37.71 7.13
CA SER A 148 -22.65 36.58 8.08
C SER A 148 -21.74 35.44 7.62
N SER A 149 -21.52 35.27 6.32
CA SER A 149 -20.57 34.26 5.80
C SER A 149 -19.12 34.65 6.08
N TRP A 150 -18.79 35.95 6.02
CA TRP A 150 -17.45 36.47 6.33
C TRP A 150 -17.11 36.40 7.81
N GLN A 151 -18.10 36.53 8.70
CA GLN A 151 -17.90 36.51 10.15
C GLN A 151 -17.24 35.22 10.67
N ARG A 152 -17.30 34.14 9.91
CA ARG A 152 -16.74 32.81 10.26
C ARG A 152 -15.27 32.68 9.95
N LEU A 153 -14.75 33.57 9.11
CA LEU A 153 -13.35 33.60 8.76
C LEU A 153 -12.56 34.33 9.83
N ASP A 154 -11.36 33.84 10.13
CA ASP A 154 -10.40 34.59 10.92
C ASP A 154 -9.82 35.77 10.11
N SER A 155 -9.04 36.64 10.77
CA SER A 155 -8.49 37.83 10.12
C SER A 155 -7.57 37.50 8.94
N ALA A 156 -6.79 36.42 9.02
CA ALA A 156 -5.85 36.03 7.97
C ALA A 156 -6.59 35.50 6.74
N GLN A 157 -7.59 34.64 6.94
CA GLN A 157 -8.45 34.14 5.87
C GLN A 157 -9.21 35.27 5.17
N ARG A 158 -9.75 36.23 5.93
CA ARG A 158 -10.43 37.40 5.34
C ARG A 158 -9.49 38.26 4.51
N GLN A 159 -8.29 38.52 5.02
CA GLN A 159 -7.31 39.34 4.32
C GLN A 159 -6.86 38.66 3.03
N GLN A 160 -6.53 37.37 3.09
CA GLN A 160 -6.13 36.61 1.92
C GLN A 160 -7.21 36.61 0.83
N LEU A 161 -8.49 36.37 1.16
CA LEU A 161 -9.57 36.45 0.17
C LEU A 161 -9.68 37.82 -0.51
N LYS A 162 -9.29 38.89 0.19
CA LYS A 162 -9.32 40.25 -0.34
C LYS A 162 -8.14 40.55 -1.27
N GLU A 163 -7.00 39.91 -1.04
CA GLU A 163 -5.74 40.19 -1.74
C GLU A 163 -5.44 39.18 -2.87
N VAL A 164 -5.96 37.96 -2.76
CA VAL A 164 -5.66 36.87 -3.69
C VAL A 164 -6.24 37.12 -5.08
N GLN A 165 -5.55 36.60 -6.09
CA GLN A 165 -6.10 36.52 -7.44
C GLN A 165 -7.30 35.56 -7.46
N LEU A 166 -8.40 36.06 -8.00
CA LEU A 166 -9.63 35.34 -8.23
C LEU A 166 -9.65 34.81 -9.67
N TYR A 167 -10.27 33.65 -9.84
CA TYR A 167 -10.44 32.97 -11.11
C TYR A 167 -11.93 32.79 -11.38
N TYR A 168 -12.31 32.98 -12.63
CA TYR A 168 -13.63 32.64 -13.13
C TYR A 168 -13.42 31.74 -14.35
N ARG A 169 -14.06 30.56 -14.41
CA ARG A 169 -13.82 29.56 -15.47
C ARG A 169 -12.36 29.14 -15.61
N ASN A 170 -11.66 29.03 -14.47
CA ASN A 170 -10.22 28.78 -14.40
C ASN A 170 -9.36 29.78 -15.22
N GLN A 171 -9.91 30.95 -15.55
CA GLN A 171 -9.21 32.00 -16.27
C GLN A 171 -8.97 33.19 -15.33
N PRO A 172 -7.70 33.62 -15.17
CA PRO A 172 -7.39 34.90 -14.57
C PRO A 172 -7.68 35.99 -15.60
N PHE A 173 -8.90 36.55 -15.60
CA PHE A 173 -9.18 37.76 -16.37
C PHE A 173 -8.36 38.91 -15.75
N GLY A 174 -7.12 39.15 -16.19
CA GLY A 174 -6.24 40.18 -15.62
C GLY A 174 -5.93 40.00 -14.12
N LEU A 175 -5.71 41.11 -13.41
CA LEU A 175 -5.47 41.15 -11.96
C LEU A 175 -6.78 41.10 -11.16
N MET A 176 -7.71 40.22 -11.52
CA MET A 176 -8.96 40.06 -10.78
C MET A 176 -8.66 39.70 -9.33
N ASN A 177 -8.99 40.60 -8.42
CA ASN A 177 -9.06 40.37 -7.00
C ASN A 177 -10.32 41.05 -6.45
N PHE A 178 -10.52 40.91 -5.14
CA PHE A 178 -11.69 41.44 -4.46
C PHE A 178 -11.87 42.95 -4.68
N SER A 179 -10.77 43.72 -4.61
CA SER A 179 -10.79 45.17 -4.79
C SER A 179 -11.05 45.57 -6.24
N THR A 180 -10.38 44.94 -7.21
CA THR A 180 -10.49 45.32 -8.63
C THR A 180 -11.86 44.98 -9.21
N LEU A 181 -12.56 44.00 -8.64
CA LEU A 181 -13.93 43.65 -8.98
C LEU A 181 -14.98 44.50 -8.22
N GLY A 182 -14.55 45.42 -7.35
CA GLY A 182 -15.46 46.25 -6.56
C GLY A 182 -16.35 45.44 -5.61
N LEU A 183 -15.86 44.28 -5.15
CA LEU A 183 -16.55 43.42 -4.20
C LEU A 183 -16.52 44.04 -2.79
N SER A 184 -17.47 43.61 -1.97
CA SER A 184 -17.51 43.92 -0.54
C SER A 184 -18.07 42.72 0.21
N GLU A 185 -17.92 42.68 1.54
CA GLU A 185 -18.47 41.61 2.37
C GLU A 185 -20.02 41.54 2.35
N ARG A 186 -20.66 42.54 1.73
CA ARG A 186 -22.10 42.55 1.45
C ARG A 186 -22.47 42.03 0.06
N LYS A 187 -21.53 42.00 -0.88
CA LYS A 187 -21.76 41.62 -2.28
C LYS A 187 -21.27 40.22 -2.64
N ALA A 188 -20.48 39.60 -1.75
CA ALA A 188 -19.92 38.27 -1.96
C ALA A 188 -20.25 37.37 -0.77
N ILE A 189 -20.74 36.17 -1.04
CA ILE A 189 -20.93 35.11 -0.05
C ILE A 189 -19.71 34.19 -0.10
N VAL A 190 -19.10 33.91 1.05
CA VAL A 190 -18.06 32.88 1.17
C VAL A 190 -18.74 31.52 1.14
N LEU A 191 -18.57 30.78 0.04
CA LEU A 191 -19.08 29.42 -0.11
C LEU A 191 -18.13 28.38 0.49
N ALA A 192 -16.84 28.56 0.27
CA ALA A 192 -15.77 27.74 0.84
C ALA A 192 -14.66 28.64 1.39
N PRO A 193 -14.26 28.48 2.67
CA PRO A 193 -13.17 29.25 3.26
C PRO A 193 -11.83 28.85 2.64
N PRO A 194 -10.86 29.78 2.53
CA PRO A 194 -9.52 29.41 2.08
C PRO A 194 -8.80 28.56 3.14
N SER A 195 -7.93 27.67 2.67
CA SER A 195 -7.05 26.83 3.50
C SER A 195 -5.63 26.76 2.91
N TRP A 196 -4.78 25.86 3.41
CA TRP A 196 -3.42 25.76 2.90
C TRP A 196 -3.41 25.21 1.47
N HIS A 197 -4.07 24.07 1.24
CA HIS A 197 -4.14 23.41 -0.07
C HIS A 197 -5.50 23.57 -0.76
N LEU A 198 -6.62 23.53 -0.01
CA LEU A 198 -7.94 23.76 -0.61
C LEU A 198 -8.09 25.22 -1.03
N GLY A 199 -8.64 25.38 -2.23
CA GLY A 199 -9.02 26.67 -2.75
C GLY A 199 -10.17 27.29 -1.95
N SER A 200 -10.56 28.50 -2.34
CA SER A 200 -11.75 29.16 -1.81
C SER A 200 -12.79 29.38 -2.91
N ALA A 201 -14.02 29.68 -2.50
CA ALA A 201 -15.10 30.01 -3.41
C ALA A 201 -15.91 31.21 -2.89
N LEU A 202 -16.10 32.21 -3.75
CA LEU A 202 -16.91 33.39 -3.51
C LEU A 202 -18.06 33.44 -4.50
N TYR A 203 -19.29 33.42 -3.98
CA TYR A 203 -20.50 33.59 -4.77
C TYR A 203 -20.90 35.07 -4.85
N THR A 204 -21.32 35.48 -6.03
CA THR A 204 -21.78 36.83 -6.35
C THR A 204 -23.00 36.77 -7.27
N GLU A 205 -23.81 37.82 -7.28
CA GLU A 205 -24.92 37.99 -8.23
C GLU A 205 -24.81 39.34 -8.91
N HIS A 206 -25.07 39.37 -10.22
CA HIS A 206 -25.13 40.60 -11.00
C HIS A 206 -26.31 40.56 -11.98
N TYR A 207 -26.68 41.73 -12.50
CA TYR A 207 -27.66 41.80 -13.59
C TYR A 207 -26.97 41.81 -14.95
N LEU A 208 -27.38 40.92 -15.83
CA LEU A 208 -27.06 41.00 -17.25
C LEU A 208 -28.30 41.51 -18.00
N THR A 209 -28.15 42.56 -18.81
CA THR A 209 -29.24 43.06 -19.63
C THR A 209 -29.19 42.40 -21.00
N ARG A 210 -30.23 41.65 -21.36
CA ARG A 210 -30.36 40.98 -22.65
C ARG A 210 -31.71 41.31 -23.27
N ASN A 211 -31.70 41.77 -24.52
CA ASN A 211 -32.92 42.15 -25.25
C ASN A 211 -33.86 43.08 -24.45
N GLY A 212 -33.29 44.02 -23.69
CA GLY A 212 -34.05 44.95 -22.85
C GLY A 212 -34.59 44.38 -21.53
N ARG A 213 -34.38 43.09 -21.24
CA ARG A 213 -34.74 42.47 -19.95
C ARG A 213 -33.51 42.33 -19.07
N ARG A 214 -33.65 42.64 -17.78
CA ARG A 214 -32.64 42.34 -16.76
C ARG A 214 -32.83 40.91 -16.29
N GLU A 215 -31.79 40.10 -16.44
CA GLU A 215 -31.74 38.74 -15.93
C GLU A 215 -30.70 38.71 -14.80
N THR A 216 -31.08 38.17 -13.64
CA THR A 216 -30.11 37.92 -12.57
C THR A 216 -29.23 36.76 -12.99
N ARG A 217 -27.91 36.97 -12.90
CA ARG A 217 -26.87 35.97 -13.10
C ARG A 217 -26.09 35.80 -11.81
N TYR A 218 -25.50 34.63 -11.66
CA TYR A 218 -24.58 34.36 -10.57
C TYR A 218 -23.19 34.09 -11.14
N ALA A 219 -22.17 34.36 -10.33
CA ALA A 219 -20.81 33.92 -10.61
C ALA A 219 -20.17 33.38 -9.33
N THR A 220 -19.43 32.28 -9.45
CA THR A 220 -18.51 31.84 -8.40
C THR A 220 -17.09 32.07 -8.85
N PHE A 221 -16.41 32.90 -8.09
CA PHE A 221 -14.98 33.10 -8.19
C PHE A 221 -14.27 32.10 -7.29
N THR A 222 -13.22 31.48 -7.80
CA THR A 222 -12.36 30.60 -7.02
C THR A 222 -10.99 31.23 -6.80
N CYS A 223 -10.28 30.80 -5.77
CA CYS A 223 -8.84 31.06 -5.65
C CYS A 223 -8.13 29.79 -5.22
N ASN A 224 -6.83 29.70 -5.49
CA ASN A 224 -6.01 28.58 -5.02
C ASN A 224 -5.79 28.68 -3.50
N GLY A 225 -5.50 27.54 -2.88
CA GLY A 225 -4.92 27.51 -1.53
C GLY A 225 -3.62 28.32 -1.51
N SER A 226 -3.31 28.94 -0.38
CA SER A 226 -2.13 29.83 -0.27
C SER A 226 -1.25 29.53 0.93
N GLY A 227 -1.59 28.54 1.74
CA GLY A 227 -0.74 28.12 2.86
C GLY A 227 0.27 27.10 2.39
N ASN A 228 1.54 27.27 2.78
CA ASN A 228 2.56 26.27 2.53
C ASN A 228 3.43 26.06 3.78
N ALA A 229 3.88 24.82 3.97
CA ALA A 229 4.91 24.48 4.94
C ALA A 229 6.10 23.89 4.20
N GLU A 230 7.24 24.56 4.28
CA GLU A 230 8.50 24.02 3.78
C GLU A 230 9.06 23.08 4.83
N LEU A 231 9.27 21.83 4.45
CA LEU A 231 9.74 20.78 5.34
C LEU A 231 11.14 20.33 4.93
N SER A 232 11.98 20.02 5.91
CA SER A 232 13.20 19.25 5.68
C SER A 232 13.06 17.86 6.28
N CYS A 233 13.68 16.89 5.61
CA CYS A 233 13.76 15.50 6.06
C CYS A 233 15.17 15.00 5.78
N SER A 234 15.80 14.44 6.81
CA SER A 234 17.10 13.81 6.69
C SER A 234 17.06 12.42 7.30
N LEU A 235 17.73 11.48 6.64
CA LEU A 235 17.83 10.09 7.05
C LEU A 235 19.31 9.74 7.20
N GLU A 236 19.72 9.41 8.42
CA GLU A 236 21.05 8.96 8.79
C GLU A 236 21.02 7.46 9.07
N ILE A 237 21.94 6.69 8.47
CA ILE A 237 22.08 5.27 8.81
C ILE A 237 23.14 5.19 9.91
N LEU A 238 22.75 4.67 11.07
CA LEU A 238 23.59 4.57 12.25
C LEU A 238 24.41 3.28 12.27
N THR A 239 23.89 2.21 11.66
CA THR A 239 24.65 0.98 11.44
C THR A 239 25.76 1.26 10.41
N PRO A 240 27.05 1.05 10.75
CA PRO A 240 28.13 1.23 9.78
C PRO A 240 28.06 0.14 8.71
N PRO A 241 28.31 0.46 7.43
CA PRO A 241 28.49 -0.54 6.40
C PRO A 241 29.85 -1.24 6.55
N ASP A 242 30.02 -2.34 5.83
CA ASP A 242 31.29 -3.02 5.68
C ASP A 242 32.30 -2.17 4.86
N LYS A 243 33.55 -2.66 4.75
CA LYS A 243 34.66 -1.95 4.07
C LYS A 243 34.38 -1.56 2.61
N ASP A 244 33.49 -2.29 1.94
CA ASP A 244 33.05 -2.06 0.55
C ASP A 244 31.81 -1.16 0.44
N LYS A 245 31.38 -0.54 1.55
CA LYS A 245 30.15 0.27 1.67
C LYS A 245 28.85 -0.52 1.46
N ALA A 246 28.89 -1.85 1.54
CA ALA A 246 27.70 -2.69 1.53
C ALA A 246 27.36 -3.21 2.93
N TYR A 247 26.13 -3.68 3.11
CA TYR A 247 25.66 -4.33 4.33
C TYR A 247 25.56 -5.83 4.08
N GLY A 248 26.41 -6.60 4.75
CA GLY A 248 26.47 -8.04 4.60
C GLY A 248 25.60 -8.78 5.60
N PHE A 249 24.82 -9.76 5.12
CA PHE A 249 24.34 -10.82 5.99
C PHE A 249 25.54 -11.62 6.52
N ALA A 250 25.61 -11.80 7.84
CA ALA A 250 26.65 -12.63 8.44
C ALA A 250 26.51 -14.09 7.99
N GLU A 251 27.62 -14.84 8.07
CA GLU A 251 27.62 -16.26 7.71
C GLU A 251 26.62 -17.02 8.60
N GLY A 252 25.69 -17.73 7.96
CA GLY A 252 24.61 -18.44 8.66
C GLY A 252 23.44 -17.60 9.17
N GLU A 253 23.45 -16.26 9.02
CA GLU A 253 22.33 -15.40 9.44
C GLU A 253 21.42 -15.01 8.26
N ASP A 254 20.12 -15.21 8.40
CA ASP A 254 19.12 -14.83 7.38
C ASP A 254 18.46 -13.45 7.64
N GLU A 255 18.85 -12.78 8.72
CA GLU A 255 18.32 -11.48 9.13
C GLU A 255 19.46 -10.51 9.45
N MET A 256 19.24 -9.24 9.15
CA MET A 256 20.15 -8.16 9.50
C MET A 256 19.36 -6.97 10.02
N ARG A 257 19.88 -6.28 11.04
CA ARG A 257 19.23 -5.11 11.65
C ARG A 257 19.98 -3.85 11.30
N ILE A 258 19.30 -2.92 10.63
CA ILE A 258 19.84 -1.61 10.27
C ILE A 258 19.21 -0.55 11.17
N SER A 259 20.02 0.03 12.07
CA SER A 259 19.64 1.17 12.88
C SER A 259 19.77 2.46 12.08
N TYR A 260 18.80 3.35 12.22
CA TYR A 260 18.76 4.63 11.52
C TYR A 260 18.14 5.73 12.40
N ARG A 261 18.45 6.97 12.04
CA ARG A 261 17.86 8.18 12.62
C ARG A 261 17.23 9.01 11.52
N VAL A 262 16.00 9.42 11.74
CA VAL A 262 15.30 10.38 10.90
C VAL A 262 15.18 11.70 11.66
N THR A 263 15.60 12.79 11.03
CA THR A 263 15.44 14.14 11.56
C THR A 263 14.63 14.98 10.59
N GLY A 264 13.51 15.51 11.07
CA GLY A 264 12.61 16.37 10.30
C GLY A 264 12.46 17.75 10.91
N ARG A 265 12.17 18.76 10.10
CA ARG A 265 11.89 20.13 10.56
C ARG A 265 10.86 20.81 9.66
N ILE A 266 10.13 21.76 10.22
CA ILE A 266 9.42 22.79 9.46
C ILE A 266 10.39 23.97 9.31
N GLU A 267 10.87 24.22 8.09
CA GLU A 267 11.82 25.29 7.79
C GLU A 267 11.13 26.65 7.73
N ALA A 268 9.97 26.70 7.08
CA ALA A 268 9.19 27.92 6.94
C ALA A 268 7.69 27.63 6.83
N LEU A 269 6.88 28.58 7.26
CA LEU A 269 5.44 28.64 6.99
C LEU A 269 5.18 29.93 6.21
N SER A 270 4.36 29.85 5.16
CA SER A 270 4.04 31.01 4.32
C SER A 270 2.56 31.06 3.92
N GLY A 271 2.12 32.27 3.54
CA GLY A 271 0.72 32.60 3.22
C GLY A 271 -0.21 32.38 4.41
N LEU A 272 -1.22 31.52 4.27
CA LEU A 272 -2.11 31.15 5.38
C LEU A 272 -1.48 30.21 6.41
N ALA A 273 -0.31 29.65 6.14
CA ALA A 273 0.28 28.70 7.05
C ALA A 273 0.80 29.38 8.30
N SER A 274 0.29 28.93 9.46
CA SER A 274 0.79 29.37 10.75
C SER A 274 0.82 28.21 11.74
N GLU A 275 1.69 28.32 12.74
CA GLU A 275 1.95 27.20 13.65
C GLU A 275 0.71 26.81 14.46
N LYS A 276 -0.15 27.79 14.79
CA LYS A 276 -1.42 27.58 15.51
C LYS A 276 -2.40 26.70 14.73
N ASP A 277 -2.25 26.63 13.41
CA ASP A 277 -3.16 25.89 12.54
C ASP A 277 -2.72 24.44 12.37
N ILE A 278 -1.54 24.05 12.84
CA ILE A 278 -1.02 22.69 12.69
C ILE A 278 -1.58 21.80 13.80
N VAL A 279 -2.37 20.80 13.41
CA VAL A 279 -2.96 19.81 14.33
C VAL A 279 -2.06 18.60 14.57
N LEU A 280 -1.20 18.27 13.60
CA LEU A 280 -0.27 17.15 13.71
C LEU A 280 1.02 17.45 12.95
N ARG A 281 2.15 17.02 13.51
CA ARG A 281 3.46 17.11 12.87
C ARG A 281 4.37 16.02 13.39
N GLY A 282 5.33 15.61 12.59
CA GLY A 282 6.26 14.58 13.03
C GLY A 282 7.19 14.11 11.92
N VAL A 283 7.90 13.05 12.26
CA VAL A 283 8.84 12.38 11.35
C VAL A 283 8.79 10.87 11.59
N GLY A 284 9.06 10.07 10.57
CA GLY A 284 9.12 8.62 10.73
C GLY A 284 9.42 7.88 9.44
N THR A 285 9.16 6.58 9.49
CA THR A 285 9.23 5.63 8.37
C THR A 285 7.97 4.76 8.42
N GLU A 286 7.91 3.74 7.55
CA GLU A 286 6.90 2.68 7.64
C GLU A 286 6.92 1.91 8.98
N ASP A 287 8.08 1.87 9.67
CA ASP A 287 8.26 1.11 10.91
C ASP A 287 7.71 1.86 12.14
N GLY A 288 7.45 3.16 12.02
CA GLY A 288 6.93 3.98 13.10
C GLY A 288 7.20 5.47 12.94
N VAL A 289 6.53 6.26 13.78
CA VAL A 289 6.60 7.73 13.75
C VAL A 289 6.85 8.32 15.13
N LYS A 290 7.53 9.48 15.13
CA LYS A 290 7.61 10.39 16.26
C LYS A 290 6.80 11.64 15.97
N TYR A 291 5.70 11.82 16.70
CA TYR A 291 5.00 13.11 16.74
C TYR A 291 5.78 14.14 17.57
N GLY A 292 5.70 15.40 17.15
CA GLY A 292 6.39 16.50 17.80
C GLY A 292 5.51 17.74 18.01
N SER A 293 6.11 18.77 18.60
CA SER A 293 5.53 20.09 18.79
C SER A 293 6.52 21.15 18.29
N GLY A 294 6.06 22.38 18.02
CA GLY A 294 6.95 23.41 17.51
C GLY A 294 7.32 23.19 16.04
N MET A 295 8.34 23.93 15.59
CA MET A 295 8.88 23.84 14.23
C MET A 295 9.91 22.70 14.06
N GLY A 296 10.18 21.91 15.10
CA GLY A 296 11.22 20.89 15.13
C GLY A 296 12.56 21.40 15.71
N PRO A 297 13.63 20.58 15.65
CA PRO A 297 13.69 19.30 14.94
C PRO A 297 12.89 18.20 15.64
N PHE A 298 12.24 17.35 14.84
CA PHE A 298 11.64 16.10 15.26
C PHE A 298 12.64 14.98 14.98
N VAL A 299 12.86 14.08 15.94
CA VAL A 299 13.84 12.99 15.80
C VAL A 299 13.18 11.67 16.10
N TYR A 300 13.28 10.74 15.14
CA TYR A 300 12.86 9.35 15.27
C TYR A 300 14.07 8.43 15.07
N GLU A 301 14.31 7.52 16.00
CA GLU A 301 15.32 6.48 15.85
C GLU A 301 14.61 5.13 15.75
N GLY A 302 14.97 4.36 14.73
CA GLY A 302 14.31 3.11 14.38
C GLY A 302 15.32 2.03 13.99
N THR A 303 14.81 0.81 13.83
CA THR A 303 15.58 -0.34 13.34
C THR A 303 14.79 -1.07 12.28
N LYS A 304 15.34 -1.16 11.06
CA LYS A 304 14.76 -1.96 9.98
C LYS A 304 15.35 -3.36 10.03
N VAL A 305 14.48 -4.36 10.05
CA VAL A 305 14.88 -5.77 9.91
C VAL A 305 14.84 -6.12 8.43
N LEU A 306 16.00 -6.49 7.87
CA LEU A 306 16.14 -6.95 6.49
C LEU A 306 16.29 -8.46 6.51
N HIS A 307 15.48 -9.15 5.70
CA HIS A 307 15.58 -10.59 5.51
C HIS A 307 16.38 -10.90 4.23
N ARG A 308 17.20 -11.95 4.26
CA ARG A 308 18.02 -12.40 3.12
C ARG A 308 17.20 -12.73 1.87
N SER A 309 15.92 -13.06 2.04
CA SER A 309 14.98 -13.27 0.93
C SER A 309 14.89 -12.08 -0.04
N ILE A 310 15.21 -10.86 0.40
CA ILE A 310 15.27 -9.66 -0.45
C ILE A 310 16.28 -9.78 -1.60
N LEU A 311 17.27 -10.68 -1.46
CA LEU A 311 18.25 -10.93 -2.51
C LEU A 311 17.74 -11.91 -3.58
N GLU A 312 16.62 -12.61 -3.35
CA GLU A 312 16.05 -13.60 -4.28
C GLU A 312 17.07 -14.65 -4.78
N GLY A 313 18.05 -15.00 -3.94
CA GLY A 313 19.13 -15.93 -4.29
C GLY A 313 20.34 -15.30 -5.01
N ALA A 314 20.30 -13.99 -5.30
CA ALA A 314 21.44 -13.24 -5.80
C ALA A 314 22.50 -12.98 -4.71
N THR A 315 23.73 -12.69 -5.13
CA THR A 315 24.85 -12.38 -4.22
C THR A 315 24.86 -10.93 -3.75
N ALA A 316 24.13 -10.05 -4.43
CA ALA A 316 24.00 -8.63 -4.10
C ALA A 316 22.60 -8.13 -4.44
N GLY A 317 22.18 -7.08 -3.75
CA GLY A 317 20.87 -6.45 -3.94
C GLY A 317 20.83 -5.06 -3.32
N VAL A 318 19.64 -4.46 -3.25
CA VAL A 318 19.44 -3.14 -2.66
C VAL A 318 18.19 -3.16 -1.78
N ALA A 319 18.30 -2.67 -0.55
CA ALA A 319 17.16 -2.34 0.28
C ALA A 319 16.90 -0.83 0.27
N GLU A 320 15.65 -0.44 0.46
CA GLU A 320 15.23 0.95 0.56
C GLU A 320 14.77 1.27 1.98
N ILE A 321 15.13 2.46 2.48
CA ILE A 321 14.50 3.10 3.64
C ILE A 321 13.98 4.46 3.21
N THR A 322 12.67 4.64 3.33
CA THR A 322 11.96 5.89 3.05
C THR A 322 11.63 6.58 4.37
N ALA A 323 12.21 7.75 4.57
CA ALA A 323 11.93 8.64 5.69
C ALA A 323 10.96 9.74 5.25
N THR A 324 10.06 10.14 6.15
CA THR A 324 9.06 11.16 5.87
C THR A 324 8.94 12.13 7.03
N THR A 325 9.09 13.43 6.76
CA THR A 325 8.61 14.52 7.63
C THR A 325 7.21 14.92 7.18
N PHE A 326 6.30 15.18 8.13
CA PHE A 326 4.93 15.53 7.79
C PHE A 326 4.36 16.63 8.69
N VAL A 327 3.42 17.38 8.13
CA VAL A 327 2.59 18.37 8.82
C VAL A 327 1.16 18.22 8.33
N VAL A 328 0.20 18.31 9.27
CA VAL A 328 -1.24 18.31 9.01
C VAL A 328 -1.84 19.61 9.55
N SER A 329 -2.50 20.37 8.68
CA SER A 329 -3.26 21.57 9.06
C SER A 329 -4.59 21.20 9.72
N GLY A 330 -5.19 22.13 10.47
CA GLY A 330 -6.51 21.99 11.08
C GLY A 330 -7.66 22.05 10.07
N MET A 331 -7.35 22.39 8.81
CA MET A 331 -8.27 22.27 7.69
C MET A 331 -8.11 20.95 6.92
N GLY A 332 -7.11 20.15 7.29
CA GLY A 332 -6.90 18.85 6.68
C GLY A 332 -5.99 18.87 5.47
N ASP A 333 -5.03 19.78 5.45
CA ASP A 333 -3.99 19.77 4.44
C ASP A 333 -2.82 18.95 4.96
N ILE A 334 -2.40 17.91 4.22
CA ILE A 334 -1.23 17.10 4.57
C ILE A 334 -0.08 17.50 3.64
N ILE A 335 1.02 17.95 4.23
CA ILE A 335 2.27 18.23 3.53
C ILE A 335 3.30 17.22 4.00
N LEU A 336 3.93 16.53 3.05
CA LEU A 336 4.93 15.50 3.28
C LEU A 336 6.22 15.90 2.57
N GLN A 337 7.36 15.61 3.20
CA GLN A 337 8.67 15.63 2.56
C GLN A 337 9.36 14.31 2.81
N GLU A 338 9.75 13.64 1.73
CA GLU A 338 10.38 12.34 1.79
C GLU A 338 11.89 12.44 1.54
N GLN A 339 12.63 11.50 2.13
CA GLN A 339 14.03 11.25 1.85
C GLN A 339 14.24 9.74 1.78
N VAL A 340 14.76 9.27 0.65
CA VAL A 340 15.07 7.85 0.43
C VAL A 340 16.57 7.61 0.62
N LYS A 341 16.93 6.49 1.26
CA LYS A 341 18.28 5.91 1.19
C LYS A 341 18.23 4.49 0.67
N TYR A 342 19.12 4.22 -0.28
CA TYR A 342 19.38 2.89 -0.81
C TYR A 342 20.57 2.27 -0.09
N LEU A 343 20.39 1.03 0.36
CA LEU A 343 21.37 0.25 1.10
C LEU A 343 21.85 -0.89 0.21
N PRO A 344 23.10 -0.85 -0.31
CA PRO A 344 23.68 -1.96 -1.03
C PRO A 344 23.80 -3.16 -0.09
N LEU A 345 23.25 -4.30 -0.50
CA LEU A 345 23.26 -5.54 0.27
C LEU A 345 24.20 -6.56 -0.37
N ARG A 346 24.78 -7.44 0.44
CA ARG A 346 25.56 -8.57 -0.02
C ARG A 346 25.27 -9.83 0.78
N SER A 347 25.34 -10.98 0.12
CA SER A 347 25.47 -12.27 0.78
C SER A 347 26.94 -12.67 0.81
N HIS A 348 27.49 -13.00 1.99
CA HIS A 348 28.80 -13.63 2.04
C HIS A 348 28.73 -15.03 1.40
N LYS A 349 29.52 -15.22 0.33
CA LYS A 349 29.65 -16.39 -0.56
C LYS A 349 28.36 -16.85 -1.28
N PRO A 350 28.42 -17.11 -2.60
CA PRO A 350 27.35 -17.86 -3.26
C PRO A 350 27.24 -19.23 -2.59
N ILE A 351 26.04 -19.58 -2.12
CA ILE A 351 25.75 -20.95 -1.69
C ILE A 351 25.86 -21.81 -2.95
N GLU A 352 26.83 -22.72 -2.98
CA GLU A 352 26.96 -23.68 -4.08
C GLU A 352 25.61 -24.38 -4.32
N PRO A 353 25.10 -24.52 -5.54
CA PRO A 353 23.79 -25.15 -5.74
C PRO A 353 23.79 -26.60 -5.25
N LEU A 354 22.71 -27.03 -4.60
CA LEU A 354 22.51 -28.44 -4.30
C LEU A 354 22.28 -29.19 -5.62
N THR A 355 22.99 -30.29 -5.85
CA THR A 355 22.82 -31.15 -7.02
C THR A 355 22.51 -32.58 -6.58
N ILE A 356 21.69 -33.27 -7.37
CA ILE A 356 21.26 -34.65 -7.12
C ILE A 356 21.64 -35.50 -8.32
N THR A 357 22.40 -36.56 -8.08
CA THR A 357 22.62 -37.63 -9.06
C THR A 357 21.91 -38.88 -8.56
N ALA A 358 21.00 -39.44 -9.35
CA ALA A 358 20.21 -40.60 -8.96
C ALA A 358 20.14 -41.65 -10.06
N ASP A 359 20.16 -42.93 -9.67
CA ASP A 359 20.04 -44.08 -10.56
C ASP A 359 19.34 -45.24 -9.84
N ILE A 360 18.81 -46.19 -10.60
CA ILE A 360 18.10 -47.36 -10.08
C ILE A 360 18.67 -48.65 -10.65
N LYS A 361 18.89 -49.64 -9.79
CA LYS A 361 19.47 -50.93 -10.17
C LYS A 361 18.65 -52.11 -9.63
N GLY A 362 18.31 -53.05 -10.51
CA GLY A 362 17.62 -54.28 -10.13
C GLY A 362 18.55 -55.25 -9.38
N ALA A 363 18.04 -55.90 -8.34
CA ALA A 363 18.79 -56.92 -7.60
C ALA A 363 18.92 -58.24 -8.38
N ILE A 364 17.93 -58.58 -9.22
CA ILE A 364 17.98 -59.76 -10.09
C ILE A 364 18.76 -59.42 -11.35
N GLY A 365 18.54 -58.21 -11.88
CA GLY A 365 19.26 -57.73 -13.05
C GLY A 365 18.97 -58.57 -14.31
N TYR A 366 17.76 -59.10 -14.45
CA TYR A 366 17.37 -59.92 -15.61
C TYR A 366 17.53 -59.17 -16.94
N PHE A 367 17.35 -57.84 -16.94
CA PHE A 367 17.52 -57.00 -18.12
C PHE A 367 18.88 -56.26 -18.16
N SER A 368 19.89 -56.78 -17.44
CA SER A 368 21.21 -56.13 -17.33
C SER A 368 22.14 -56.32 -18.53
N GLY A 369 21.77 -57.17 -19.50
CA GLY A 369 22.64 -57.52 -20.63
C GLY A 369 23.81 -58.45 -20.29
N VAL A 370 23.91 -58.89 -19.03
CA VAL A 370 24.99 -59.75 -18.52
C VAL A 370 24.85 -61.17 -19.05
N LYS A 371 25.98 -61.88 -19.18
CA LYS A 371 26.02 -63.29 -19.54
C LYS A 371 25.73 -64.13 -18.30
N THR A 372 24.69 -64.94 -18.35
CA THR A 372 24.37 -65.91 -17.28
C THR A 372 25.44 -67.01 -17.19
N LEU A 373 25.41 -67.77 -16.08
CA LEU A 373 26.32 -68.88 -15.83
C LEU A 373 26.28 -69.97 -16.92
N ASN A 374 25.14 -70.15 -17.61
CA ASN A 374 25.01 -71.09 -18.73
C ASN A 374 25.38 -70.47 -20.09
N GLY A 375 25.95 -69.27 -20.10
CA GLY A 375 26.42 -68.60 -21.31
C GLY A 375 25.35 -67.83 -22.09
N ARG A 376 24.08 -67.87 -21.69
CA ARG A 376 23.00 -67.09 -22.33
C ARG A 376 23.16 -65.61 -22.01
N ARG A 377 23.13 -64.76 -23.04
CA ARG A 377 23.12 -63.30 -22.87
C ARG A 377 21.70 -62.85 -22.54
N LEU A 378 21.56 -62.14 -21.42
CA LEU A 378 20.30 -61.55 -21.03
C LEU A 378 19.96 -60.34 -21.90
N PRO A 379 18.68 -59.95 -22.01
CA PRO A 379 18.30 -58.70 -22.66
C PRO A 379 18.98 -57.50 -21.96
N LEU A 380 19.32 -56.45 -22.72
CA LEU A 380 19.90 -55.23 -22.17
C LEU A 380 18.88 -54.09 -22.21
N THR A 381 18.37 -53.69 -21.05
CA THR A 381 17.48 -52.55 -20.89
C THR A 381 17.65 -51.98 -19.48
N LYS A 382 18.48 -50.93 -19.33
CA LYS A 382 18.99 -50.43 -18.03
C LYS A 382 17.92 -50.08 -16.99
N HIS A 383 16.72 -49.67 -17.40
CA HIS A 383 15.61 -49.31 -16.51
C HIS A 383 14.43 -50.28 -16.60
N ARG A 384 14.64 -51.52 -17.04
CA ARG A 384 13.58 -52.54 -17.08
C ARG A 384 13.76 -53.54 -15.95
N PHE A 385 12.68 -53.83 -15.24
CA PHE A 385 12.66 -54.65 -14.05
C PHE A 385 11.47 -55.62 -14.06
N LEU A 386 11.51 -56.62 -13.19
CA LEU A 386 10.39 -57.53 -12.98
C LEU A 386 9.49 -57.00 -11.85
N GLY A 387 8.19 -57.25 -11.93
CA GLY A 387 7.29 -57.09 -10.80
C GLY A 387 7.77 -57.91 -9.60
N LEU A 388 7.64 -57.34 -8.39
CA LEU A 388 8.17 -57.87 -7.13
C LEU A 388 9.71 -57.89 -6.98
N GLU A 389 10.47 -57.50 -8.00
CA GLU A 389 11.92 -57.36 -7.89
C GLU A 389 12.27 -56.25 -6.88
N THR A 390 13.17 -56.56 -5.94
CA THR A 390 13.81 -55.52 -5.14
C THR A 390 14.81 -54.78 -6.01
N THR A 391 14.66 -53.47 -6.09
CA THR A 391 15.58 -52.57 -6.80
C THR A 391 16.22 -51.62 -5.81
N TRP A 392 17.41 -51.12 -6.10
CA TRP A 392 18.15 -50.20 -5.25
C TRP A 392 18.14 -48.82 -5.88
N LEU A 393 17.48 -47.87 -5.22
CA LEU A 393 17.54 -46.45 -5.55
C LEU A 393 18.83 -45.87 -4.95
N ASN A 394 19.76 -45.48 -5.80
CA ASN A 394 21.03 -44.88 -5.41
C ASN A 394 20.93 -43.37 -5.62
N VAL A 395 21.09 -42.59 -4.56
CA VAL A 395 21.00 -41.13 -4.59
C VAL A 395 22.27 -40.54 -4.00
N ASN A 396 22.92 -39.67 -4.76
CA ASN A 396 24.10 -38.92 -4.35
C ASN A 396 23.81 -37.42 -4.41
N PHE A 397 24.14 -36.73 -3.33
CA PHE A 397 24.10 -35.28 -3.22
C PHE A 397 25.54 -34.74 -3.25
N ASN A 398 25.75 -33.54 -3.78
CA ASN A 398 27.07 -32.89 -3.66
C ASN A 398 27.39 -32.41 -2.24
N LYS A 399 26.42 -32.44 -1.31
CA LYS A 399 26.58 -31.98 0.08
C LYS A 399 25.50 -32.55 1.01
N PRO A 400 25.67 -32.46 2.35
CA PRO A 400 24.69 -32.97 3.30
C PRO A 400 23.33 -32.29 3.16
N VAL A 401 22.27 -33.09 3.24
CA VAL A 401 20.89 -32.63 3.14
C VAL A 401 20.16 -32.77 4.49
N THR A 402 19.06 -32.05 4.62
CA THR A 402 18.01 -32.41 5.59
C THR A 402 17.34 -33.72 5.17
N ASN A 403 16.27 -34.14 5.86
CA ASN A 403 15.47 -35.26 5.39
C ASN A 403 15.02 -35.00 3.94
N TRP A 404 15.22 -35.97 3.07
CA TRP A 404 14.86 -35.87 1.65
C TRP A 404 13.69 -36.79 1.35
N LYS A 405 13.06 -36.59 0.20
CA LYS A 405 11.85 -37.32 -0.19
C LYS A 405 12.02 -37.94 -1.56
N TYR A 406 11.41 -39.10 -1.76
CA TYR A 406 11.15 -39.61 -3.10
C TYR A 406 9.68 -39.98 -3.27
N THR A 407 9.16 -39.76 -4.47
CA THR A 407 7.80 -40.11 -4.86
C THR A 407 7.84 -41.20 -5.92
N PHE A 408 7.19 -42.33 -5.64
CA PHE A 408 7.04 -43.45 -6.57
C PHE A 408 5.59 -43.93 -6.55
N LEU A 409 4.95 -44.07 -7.71
CA LEU A 409 3.53 -44.45 -7.83
C LEU A 409 2.59 -43.58 -6.95
N SER A 410 2.84 -42.27 -6.96
CA SER A 410 2.11 -41.28 -6.14
C SER A 410 2.23 -41.45 -4.62
N GLN A 411 3.13 -42.31 -4.14
CA GLN A 411 3.47 -42.42 -2.72
C GLN A 411 4.78 -41.70 -2.44
N THR A 412 4.75 -40.75 -1.50
CA THR A 412 5.93 -40.00 -1.07
C THR A 412 6.50 -40.60 0.20
N HIS A 413 7.77 -40.97 0.16
CA HIS A 413 8.52 -41.49 1.29
C HIS A 413 9.54 -40.45 1.76
N THR A 414 9.63 -40.24 3.07
CA THR A 414 10.65 -39.37 3.67
C THR A 414 11.79 -40.21 4.21
N VAL A 415 13.01 -39.89 3.80
CA VAL A 415 14.24 -40.57 4.19
C VAL A 415 15.01 -39.69 5.18
N PRO A 416 15.25 -40.18 6.41
CA PRO A 416 16.11 -39.49 7.36
C PRO A 416 17.54 -39.36 6.85
N ALA A 417 18.10 -38.16 6.88
CA ALA A 417 19.47 -37.89 6.45
C ALA A 417 20.44 -37.84 7.63
N GLY A 418 21.52 -38.62 7.58
CA GLY A 418 22.62 -38.55 8.55
C GLY A 418 23.39 -37.22 8.45
N ALA A 419 24.09 -36.83 9.52
CA ALA A 419 24.66 -35.48 9.63
C ALA A 419 25.63 -35.08 8.51
N ASN A 420 26.42 -36.05 8.05
CA ASN A 420 27.41 -35.87 6.99
C ASN A 420 27.18 -36.84 5.83
N GLN A 421 25.99 -37.44 5.72
CA GLN A 421 25.71 -38.46 4.73
C GLN A 421 25.23 -37.82 3.42
N VAL A 422 25.96 -38.09 2.34
CA VAL A 422 25.68 -37.57 0.99
C VAL A 422 25.28 -38.64 -0.01
N SER A 423 25.44 -39.92 0.36
CA SER A 423 25.14 -41.07 -0.49
C SER A 423 24.16 -42.00 0.21
N TYR A 424 23.13 -42.40 -0.52
CA TYR A 424 22.04 -43.24 -0.03
C TYR A 424 21.78 -44.36 -1.03
N SER A 425 21.54 -45.58 -0.51
CA SER A 425 21.08 -46.71 -1.30
C SER A 425 19.90 -47.34 -0.57
N ILE A 426 18.72 -47.27 -1.17
CA ILE A 426 17.45 -47.66 -0.53
C ILE A 426 16.77 -48.74 -1.36
N PRO A 427 16.32 -49.84 -0.73
CA PRO A 427 15.55 -50.84 -1.44
C PRO A 427 14.14 -50.33 -1.75
N ILE A 428 13.75 -50.39 -3.02
CA ILE A 428 12.39 -50.16 -3.52
C ILE A 428 11.90 -51.45 -4.15
N LYS A 429 10.75 -51.94 -3.68
CA LYS A 429 10.12 -53.13 -4.26
C LYS A 429 9.27 -52.71 -5.46
N MET A 430 9.52 -53.33 -6.62
CA MET A 430 8.70 -53.09 -7.79
C MET A 430 7.30 -53.65 -7.59
N PRO A 431 6.25 -52.90 -7.96
CA PRO A 431 4.87 -53.30 -7.74
C PRO A 431 4.53 -54.55 -8.57
N LEU A 432 3.60 -55.36 -8.04
CA LEU A 432 2.95 -56.43 -8.80
C LEU A 432 1.80 -55.84 -9.64
N ASN A 433 1.47 -56.46 -10.78
CA ASN A 433 0.35 -56.07 -11.67
C ASN A 433 0.45 -54.66 -12.26
N HIS A 434 1.67 -54.15 -12.44
CA HIS A 434 1.95 -52.82 -12.98
C HIS A 434 2.84 -52.86 -14.22
N ASP A 435 2.65 -53.89 -15.05
CA ASP A 435 3.42 -54.06 -16.28
C ASP A 435 3.23 -52.89 -17.24
N THR A 436 4.34 -52.24 -17.57
CA THR A 436 4.37 -51.17 -18.57
C THR A 436 4.65 -51.73 -19.96
N LEU A 437 5.29 -52.91 -20.04
CA LEU A 437 5.63 -53.62 -21.26
C LEU A 437 5.30 -55.10 -21.13
N THR A 438 4.83 -55.71 -22.21
CA THR A 438 4.80 -57.17 -22.36
C THR A 438 6.21 -57.74 -22.54
N TRP A 439 6.36 -59.06 -22.39
CA TRP A 439 7.61 -59.77 -22.66
C TRP A 439 8.20 -59.53 -24.07
N ASN A 440 7.35 -59.33 -25.08
CA ASN A 440 7.78 -58.97 -26.45
C ASN A 440 7.96 -57.46 -26.69
N GLY A 441 7.88 -56.62 -25.66
CA GLY A 441 8.16 -55.19 -25.73
C GLY A 441 7.01 -54.32 -26.22
N LYS A 442 5.78 -54.84 -26.28
CA LYS A 442 4.58 -54.05 -26.57
C LYS A 442 4.20 -53.21 -25.36
N ARG A 443 3.99 -51.92 -25.57
CA ARG A 443 3.53 -50.94 -24.57
C ARG A 443 2.14 -51.31 -24.03
N LEU A 444 2.04 -51.44 -22.71
CA LEU A 444 0.79 -51.65 -21.98
C LEU A 444 0.36 -50.37 -21.24
N GLN A 445 1.32 -49.72 -20.57
CA GLN A 445 1.10 -48.52 -19.77
C GLN A 445 2.31 -47.57 -19.89
N PRO A 446 2.15 -46.26 -19.62
CA PRO A 446 3.27 -45.32 -19.58
C PRO A 446 4.39 -45.79 -18.67
N ALA A 447 5.64 -45.48 -19.03
CA ALA A 447 6.79 -45.79 -18.19
C ALA A 447 6.67 -45.08 -16.85
N LEU A 448 7.13 -45.75 -15.80
CA LEU A 448 7.13 -45.21 -14.45
C LEU A 448 8.27 -44.19 -14.26
N LYS A 449 8.11 -43.34 -13.24
CA LYS A 449 9.10 -42.37 -12.81
C LYS A 449 9.24 -42.35 -11.30
N ILE A 450 10.42 -41.95 -10.83
CA ILE A 450 10.70 -41.63 -9.44
C ILE A 450 11.13 -40.17 -9.40
N GLU A 451 10.46 -39.37 -8.58
CA GLU A 451 10.80 -37.97 -8.33
C GLU A 451 11.50 -37.86 -6.98
N ILE A 452 12.55 -37.05 -6.89
CA ILE A 452 13.37 -36.90 -5.69
C ILE A 452 13.45 -35.42 -5.38
N GLU A 453 13.26 -35.06 -4.11
CA GLU A 453 13.35 -33.68 -3.60
C GLU A 453 14.21 -33.63 -2.34
N ALA A 454 15.09 -32.63 -2.26
CA ALA A 454 15.92 -32.41 -1.09
C ALA A 454 16.16 -30.91 -0.84
N ALA A 455 16.47 -30.59 0.41
CA ALA A 455 16.94 -29.27 0.84
C ALA A 455 18.30 -29.41 1.55
N ASP A 456 19.21 -28.49 1.29
CA ASP A 456 20.50 -28.39 1.96
C ASP A 456 20.30 -28.31 3.49
N ARG A 457 21.12 -29.06 4.23
CA ARG A 457 21.07 -29.13 5.69
C ARG A 457 21.31 -27.77 6.35
N ASN A 458 22.21 -26.97 5.79
CA ASN A 458 22.67 -25.72 6.37
C ASN A 458 22.01 -24.49 5.72
N ALA A 459 21.23 -24.69 4.66
CA ALA A 459 20.54 -23.63 3.93
C ALA A 459 19.22 -24.15 3.33
N SER A 460 18.14 -24.19 4.11
CA SER A 460 16.87 -24.81 3.71
C SER A 460 16.19 -24.19 2.48
N SER A 461 16.60 -22.99 2.08
CA SER A 461 16.20 -22.31 0.84
C SER A 461 16.89 -22.88 -0.40
N ASN A 462 18.06 -23.52 -0.27
CA ASN A 462 18.75 -24.21 -1.34
C ASN A 462 18.18 -25.62 -1.54
N ARG A 463 17.36 -25.77 -2.58
CA ARG A 463 16.61 -26.99 -2.87
C ARG A 463 16.97 -27.53 -4.24
N ALA A 464 16.86 -28.84 -4.39
CA ALA A 464 17.07 -29.52 -5.66
C ALA A 464 16.04 -30.63 -5.86
N SER A 465 15.76 -30.90 -7.13
CA SER A 465 14.89 -32.00 -7.56
C SER A 465 15.53 -32.80 -8.69
N ALA A 466 15.34 -34.11 -8.69
CA ALA A 466 15.75 -34.99 -9.78
C ALA A 466 14.65 -35.99 -10.13
N ILE A 467 14.65 -36.45 -11.39
CA ILE A 467 13.66 -37.41 -11.90
C ILE A 467 14.38 -38.56 -12.58
N ILE A 468 14.15 -39.78 -12.09
CA ILE A 468 14.49 -41.01 -12.82
C ILE A 468 13.27 -41.37 -13.66
N GLN A 469 13.42 -41.39 -14.98
CA GLN A 469 12.34 -41.62 -15.94
C GLN A 469 12.61 -42.84 -16.82
N GLY A 470 11.56 -43.36 -17.45
CA GLY A 470 11.65 -44.51 -18.35
C GLY A 470 11.81 -45.83 -17.60
N ILE A 471 11.25 -45.95 -16.39
CA ILE A 471 11.26 -47.20 -15.63
C ILE A 471 10.18 -48.13 -16.18
N GLU A 472 10.60 -49.33 -16.57
CA GLU A 472 9.76 -50.31 -17.24
C GLU A 472 9.57 -51.57 -16.39
N LEU A 473 8.36 -52.10 -16.38
CA LEU A 473 8.01 -53.36 -15.72
C LEU A 473 7.49 -54.38 -16.74
N THR A 474 7.90 -55.63 -16.57
CA THR A 474 7.49 -56.73 -17.43
C THR A 474 7.40 -58.02 -16.64
N GLY A 475 6.20 -58.57 -16.54
CA GLY A 475 5.98 -59.79 -15.80
C GLY A 475 6.40 -59.63 -14.35
N ASP A 476 6.57 -60.74 -13.65
CA ASP A 476 7.04 -60.75 -12.27
C ASP A 476 8.16 -61.77 -12.03
N THR A 477 8.66 -61.80 -10.79
CA THR A 477 9.70 -62.76 -10.40
C THR A 477 9.24 -64.23 -10.48
N PHE A 478 7.93 -64.52 -10.44
CA PHE A 478 7.40 -65.87 -10.59
C PHE A 478 7.37 -66.33 -12.04
N ASP A 479 7.20 -65.41 -13.00
CA ASP A 479 7.32 -65.74 -14.43
C ASP A 479 8.69 -66.35 -14.76
N LEU A 480 9.75 -65.93 -14.06
CA LEU A 480 11.07 -66.53 -14.23
C LEU A 480 11.12 -68.01 -13.84
N LEU A 481 10.39 -68.41 -12.78
CA LEU A 481 10.30 -69.81 -12.36
C LEU A 481 9.60 -70.64 -13.44
N TYR A 482 8.51 -70.10 -14.01
CA TYR A 482 7.75 -70.78 -15.05
C TYR A 482 8.55 -70.91 -16.37
N LEU A 483 9.28 -69.86 -16.75
CA LEU A 483 10.16 -69.85 -17.93
C LEU A 483 11.37 -70.81 -17.80
N GLN A 484 11.78 -71.14 -16.58
CA GLN A 484 12.84 -72.12 -16.32
C GLN A 484 12.33 -73.56 -16.35
N THR A 485 11.06 -73.81 -16.02
CA THR A 485 10.45 -75.16 -16.03
C THR A 485 9.84 -75.56 -17.39
N ALA A 486 9.64 -74.59 -18.28
CA ALA A 486 9.07 -74.80 -19.62
C ALA A 486 10.13 -75.01 -20.73
N ASN A 487 11.42 -75.02 -20.37
CA ASN A 487 12.55 -75.50 -21.19
C ASN A 487 13.21 -76.68 -20.48
#